data_AF-A0A258R4X0-F1
#
_entry.id   AF-A0A258R4X0-F1
#
_cell.length_a   1.000
_cell.length_b   1.000
_cell.length_c   1.000
_cell.angle_alpha   90.00
_cell.angle_beta   90.00
_cell.angle_gamma   90.00
#
_symmetry.space_group_name_H-M   'P 1'
#
loop_
_entity.id
_entity.type
_entity.pdbx_description
1 polymer ?
#
loop_
_entity_poly.entity_id
_entity_poly.type
_entity_poly.pdbx_seq_one_letter_code
_entity_poly.pdbx_strand_id
1 'polypeptide(L)'
;MSFFGSHKRADTFRTVFAFLWGHWRRRPTLLAAIMTGMLVATLGEVLVPIFVGRLVDALSTAQGGAEAARLVARAVALNAFLAILALGAVTVLVRHFAFMGIVTLTLRMMSDIAADAFARVQRFSSDWHANAFAGSTVRKISRG
;
A
#
# COMPACT_ATOMS: atom_id res chain seq x y z
N MET A 1 2.88 39.77 3.42
CA MET A 1 2.16 38.67 2.73
C MET A 1 3.09 38.04 1.70
N SER A 2 3.69 36.87 1.97
CA SER A 2 4.67 36.23 1.09
C SER A 2 4.02 35.19 0.16
N PHE A 3 3.59 35.61 -1.03
CA PHE A 3 3.08 34.71 -2.07
C PHE A 3 4.19 34.04 -2.91
N PHE A 4 5.46 34.43 -2.75
CA PHE A 4 6.59 33.90 -3.54
C PHE A 4 7.20 32.59 -3.03
N GLY A 5 6.82 32.12 -1.84
CA GLY A 5 7.33 30.87 -1.27
C GLY A 5 6.64 29.60 -1.80
N SER A 6 5.41 29.71 -2.30
CA SER A 6 4.63 28.53 -2.71
C SER A 6 5.08 27.96 -4.05
N HIS A 7 5.45 28.81 -5.01
CA HIS A 7 5.88 28.38 -6.35
C HIS A 7 7.17 27.53 -6.30
N LYS A 8 8.20 27.97 -5.56
CA LYS A 8 9.45 27.20 -5.42
C LYS A 8 9.23 25.85 -4.73
N ARG A 9 8.36 25.80 -3.72
CA ARG A 9 8.04 24.54 -3.03
C ARG A 9 7.25 23.60 -3.94
N ALA A 10 6.26 24.11 -4.67
CA ALA A 10 5.48 23.34 -5.63
C ALA A 10 6.37 22.72 -6.73
N ASP A 11 7.36 23.47 -7.23
CA ASP A 11 8.32 22.96 -8.21
C ASP A 11 9.24 21.87 -7.64
N THR A 12 9.69 22.02 -6.39
CA THR A 12 10.47 20.97 -5.72
C THR A 12 9.65 19.68 -5.56
N PHE A 13 8.41 19.79 -5.07
CA PHE A 13 7.53 18.62 -4.94
C PHE A 13 7.28 17.95 -6.29
N ARG A 14 6.97 18.72 -7.32
CA ARG A 14 6.76 18.19 -8.68
C ARG A 14 7.99 17.45 -9.20
N THR A 15 9.18 17.99 -8.96
CA THR A 15 10.45 17.37 -9.38
C THR A 15 10.70 16.05 -8.64
N VAL A 16 10.48 16.03 -7.32
CA VAL A 16 10.61 14.82 -6.50
C VAL A 16 9.59 13.77 -6.93
N PHE A 17 8.34 14.14 -7.14
CA PHE A 17 7.30 13.21 -7.63
C PHE A 17 7.62 12.67 -9.02
N ALA A 18 8.09 13.51 -9.94
CA ALA A 18 8.49 13.06 -11.28
C ALA A 18 9.68 12.08 -11.20
N PHE A 19 10.65 12.33 -10.32
CA PHE A 19 11.77 11.44 -10.05
C PHE A 19 11.29 10.08 -9.50
N LEU A 20 10.42 10.08 -8.48
CA LEU A 20 9.85 8.86 -7.89
C LEU A 20 9.01 8.09 -8.93
N TRP A 21 8.18 8.80 -9.69
CA TRP A 21 7.34 8.22 -10.74
C TRP A 21 8.17 7.52 -11.81
N GLY A 22 9.32 8.08 -12.17
CA GLY A 22 10.27 7.43 -13.09
C GLY A 22 10.76 6.06 -12.59
N HIS A 23 10.99 5.91 -11.28
CA HIS A 23 11.39 4.63 -10.68
C HIS A 23 10.20 3.68 -10.53
N TRP A 24 9.02 4.21 -10.19
CA TRP A 24 7.78 3.43 -10.06
C TRP A 24 7.40 2.76 -11.38
N ARG A 25 7.49 3.51 -12.48
CA ARG A 25 7.19 3.00 -13.83
C ARG A 25 8.12 1.89 -14.32
N ARG A 26 9.27 1.66 -13.68
CA ARG A 26 10.14 0.50 -14.00
C ARG A 26 9.51 -0.83 -13.56
N ARG A 27 8.53 -0.81 -12.65
CA ARG A 27 7.90 -2.02 -12.07
C ARG A 27 6.36 -1.91 -12.01
N PRO A 28 5.68 -1.73 -13.17
CA PRO A 28 4.25 -1.41 -13.21
C PRO A 28 3.38 -2.57 -12.72
N THR A 29 3.81 -3.82 -12.96
CA THR A 29 3.07 -5.01 -12.54
C THR A 29 3.00 -5.14 -11.02
N LEU A 30 4.12 -4.90 -10.33
CA LEU A 30 4.18 -4.94 -8.86
C LEU A 30 3.31 -3.82 -8.24
N LEU A 31 3.37 -2.61 -8.80
CA LEU A 31 2.51 -1.50 -8.39
C LEU A 31 1.03 -1.81 -8.60
N ALA A 32 0.66 -2.31 -9.78
CA ALA A 32 -0.72 -2.68 -10.08
C ALA A 32 -1.23 -3.78 -9.14
N ALA A 33 -0.40 -4.79 -8.83
CA ALA A 33 -0.74 -5.83 -7.88
C ALA A 33 -0.97 -5.30 -6.46
N ILE A 34 -0.10 -4.40 -5.97
CA ILE A 34 -0.26 -3.75 -4.66
C ILE A 34 -1.54 -2.92 -4.63
N MET A 35 -1.78 -2.08 -5.64
CA MET A 35 -2.96 -1.22 -5.71
C MET A 35 -4.25 -2.05 -5.75
N THR A 36 -4.28 -3.09 -6.57
CA THR A 36 -5.42 -4.01 -6.68
C THR A 36 -5.64 -4.75 -5.36
N GLY A 37 -4.57 -5.26 -4.75
CA GLY A 37 -4.65 -5.93 -3.44
C GLY A 37 -5.19 -5.00 -2.36
N MET A 38 -4.70 -3.77 -2.28
CA MET A 38 -5.19 -2.80 -1.29
C MET A 38 -6.66 -2.46 -1.50
N LEU A 39 -7.08 -2.31 -2.76
CA LEU A 39 -8.49 -2.07 -3.10
C LEU A 39 -9.37 -3.26 -2.71
N VAL A 40 -8.95 -4.49 -2.98
CA VAL A 40 -9.66 -5.71 -2.56
C VAL A 40 -9.78 -5.81 -1.04
N ALA A 41 -8.71 -5.49 -0.31
CA ALA A 41 -8.73 -5.47 1.16
C ALA A 41 -9.72 -4.43 1.69
N THR A 42 -9.72 -3.21 1.16
CA THR A 42 -10.68 -2.17 1.55
C THR A 42 -12.12 -2.56 1.23
N LEU A 43 -12.38 -3.16 0.06
CA LEU A 43 -13.70 -3.68 -0.27
C LEU A 43 -14.13 -4.78 0.70
N GLY A 44 -13.22 -5.67 1.11
CA GLY A 44 -13.47 -6.68 2.12
C GLY A 44 -13.99 -6.08 3.43
N GLU A 45 -13.33 -5.04 3.94
CA GLU A 45 -13.72 -4.33 5.16
C GLU A 45 -15.10 -3.65 5.02
N VAL A 46 -15.38 -3.03 3.87
CA VAL A 46 -16.67 -2.34 3.61
C VAL A 46 -17.84 -3.32 3.46
N LEU A 47 -17.60 -4.57 3.08
CA LEU A 47 -18.64 -5.58 2.92
C LEU A 47 -19.06 -6.25 4.24
N VAL A 48 -18.20 -6.24 5.27
CA VAL A 48 -18.48 -6.89 6.57
C VAL A 48 -19.83 -6.45 7.19
N PRO A 49 -20.19 -5.15 7.24
CA PRO A 49 -21.45 -4.70 7.85
C PRO A 49 -22.70 -5.32 7.22
N ILE A 50 -22.70 -5.62 5.92
CA ILE A 50 -23.84 -6.25 5.23
C ILE A 50 -24.09 -7.65 5.79
N PHE A 51 -23.04 -8.42 6.01
CA PHE A 51 -23.15 -9.76 6.56
C PHE A 51 -23.45 -9.74 8.06
N VAL A 52 -22.93 -8.75 8.80
CA VAL A 52 -23.29 -8.52 10.20
C VAL A 52 -24.79 -8.22 10.32
N GLY A 53 -25.35 -7.37 9.46
CA GLY A 53 -26.80 -7.11 9.42
C GLY A 53 -27.62 -8.39 9.22
N ARG A 54 -27.26 -9.19 8.20
CA ARG A 54 -27.91 -10.49 7.94
C ARG A 54 -27.83 -11.46 9.11
N LEU A 55 -26.70 -11.46 9.83
CA LEU A 55 -26.51 -12.28 11.02
C LEU A 55 -27.47 -11.84 12.14
N VAL A 56 -27.57 -10.52 12.39
CA VAL A 56 -28.46 -9.95 13.41
C VAL A 56 -29.93 -10.21 13.07
N ASP A 57 -30.33 -10.02 11.81
CA ASP A 57 -31.70 -10.27 11.33
C ASP A 57 -32.09 -11.76 11.46
N ALA A 58 -31.16 -12.67 11.19
CA ALA A 58 -31.36 -14.10 11.38
C ALA A 58 -31.51 -14.46 12.87
N LEU A 59 -30.75 -13.81 13.76
CA LEU A 59 -30.86 -14.05 15.20
C LEU A 59 -32.17 -13.51 15.78
N SER A 60 -32.66 -12.36 15.33
CA SER A 60 -33.92 -11.78 15.79
C SER A 60 -35.13 -12.62 15.37
N THR A 61 -35.14 -13.10 14.12
CA THR A 61 -36.20 -14.00 13.60
C THR A 61 -36.21 -15.36 14.30
N ALA A 62 -35.04 -15.89 14.70
CA ALA A 62 -34.96 -17.13 15.45
C ALA A 62 -35.57 -17.05 16.86
N GLN A 63 -35.53 -15.88 17.51
CA GLN A 63 -36.05 -15.71 18.87
C GLN A 63 -37.59 -15.72 18.93
N GLY A 64 -38.27 -15.17 17.90
CA GLY A 64 -39.74 -15.06 17.87
C GLY A 64 -40.47 -16.09 17.00
N GLY A 65 -39.78 -16.88 16.18
CA GLY A 65 -40.38 -17.77 15.18
C GLY A 65 -40.70 -19.19 15.66
N ALA A 66 -41.61 -19.86 14.93
CA ALA A 66 -41.90 -21.29 15.07
C ALA A 66 -40.66 -22.17 14.79
N GLU A 67 -40.68 -23.42 15.23
CA GLU A 67 -39.51 -24.33 15.17
C GLU A 67 -38.93 -24.48 13.75
N ALA A 68 -39.78 -24.57 12.73
CA ALA A 68 -39.36 -24.60 11.32
C ALA A 68 -38.64 -23.32 10.87
N ALA A 69 -39.07 -22.14 11.34
CA ALA A 69 -38.44 -20.85 11.03
C ALA A 69 -37.07 -20.72 11.71
N ARG A 70 -36.89 -21.33 12.90
CA ARG A 70 -35.59 -21.35 13.62
C ARG A 70 -34.51 -22.11 12.88
N LEU A 71 -34.85 -23.21 12.20
CA LEU A 71 -33.88 -23.99 11.41
C LEU A 71 -33.35 -23.18 10.22
N VAL A 72 -34.24 -22.49 9.50
CA VAL A 72 -33.87 -21.62 8.37
C VAL A 72 -33.03 -20.44 8.85
N ALA A 73 -33.43 -19.79 9.93
CA ALA A 73 -32.69 -18.67 10.52
C ALA A 73 -31.27 -19.08 10.95
N ARG A 74 -31.10 -20.27 11.57
CA ARG A 74 -29.77 -20.80 11.92
C ARG A 74 -28.88 -20.99 10.69
N ALA A 75 -29.41 -21.54 9.59
CA ALA A 75 -28.63 -21.72 8.36
C ALA A 75 -28.16 -20.38 7.78
N VAL A 76 -29.03 -19.37 7.76
CA VAL A 76 -28.69 -18.01 7.30
C VAL A 76 -27.63 -17.37 8.21
N ALA A 77 -27.78 -17.50 9.53
CA ALA A 77 -26.82 -17.00 10.51
C ALA A 77 -25.43 -17.64 10.34
N LEU A 78 -25.37 -18.97 10.21
CA LEU A 78 -24.10 -19.68 9.98
C LEU A 78 -23.44 -19.26 8.68
N ASN A 79 -24.20 -19.12 7.60
CA ASN A 79 -23.67 -18.66 6.32
C ASN A 79 -23.13 -17.22 6.40
N ALA A 80 -23.86 -16.31 7.06
CA ALA A 80 -23.41 -14.94 7.28
C ALA A 80 -22.13 -14.89 8.13
N PHE A 81 -22.06 -15.69 9.19
CA PHE A 81 -20.87 -15.80 10.04
C PHE A 81 -19.65 -16.33 9.27
N LEU A 82 -19.81 -17.41 8.50
CA LEU A 82 -18.74 -17.97 7.67
C LEU A 82 -18.28 -16.97 6.60
N ALA A 83 -19.20 -16.21 5.99
CA ALA A 83 -18.85 -15.16 5.04
C ALA A 83 -18.00 -14.05 5.68
N ILE A 84 -18.33 -13.61 6.90
CA ILE A 84 -17.53 -12.63 7.65
C ILE A 84 -16.13 -13.16 7.92
N LEU A 85 -16.01 -14.40 8.39
CA LEU A 85 -14.71 -15.04 8.64
C LEU A 85 -13.88 -15.15 7.35
N ALA A 86 -14.49 -15.56 6.25
CA ALA A 86 -13.83 -15.67 4.96
C ALA A 86 -13.35 -14.30 4.46
N LEU A 87 -14.19 -13.26 4.52
CA LEU A 87 -13.82 -11.89 4.15
C LEU A 87 -12.69 -11.35 5.02
N GLY A 88 -12.74 -11.59 6.33
CA GLY A 88 -11.66 -11.22 7.25
C GLY A 88 -10.34 -11.91 6.89
N ALA A 89 -10.36 -13.22 6.66
CA ALA A 89 -9.17 -13.97 6.28
C ALA A 89 -8.58 -13.49 4.94
N VAL A 90 -9.42 -13.29 3.93
CA VAL A 90 -9.00 -12.75 2.63
C VAL A 90 -8.37 -11.36 2.78
N THR A 91 -9.02 -10.49 3.55
CA THR A 91 -8.53 -9.12 3.80
C THR A 91 -7.14 -9.14 4.44
N VAL A 92 -6.96 -9.96 5.49
CA VAL A 92 -5.67 -10.10 6.19
C VAL A 92 -4.59 -10.62 5.25
N LEU A 93 -4.87 -11.68 4.50
CA LEU A 93 -3.90 -12.28 3.58
C LEU A 93 -3.50 -11.30 2.46
N VAL A 94 -4.49 -10.72 1.78
CA VAL A 94 -4.25 -9.77 0.69
C VAL A 94 -3.46 -8.57 1.19
N ARG A 95 -3.81 -8.03 2.36
CA ARG A 95 -3.09 -6.91 2.98
C ARG A 95 -1.65 -7.28 3.33
N HIS A 96 -1.42 -8.49 3.85
CA HIS A 96 -0.07 -8.99 4.12
C HIS A 96 0.78 -9.04 2.85
N PHE A 97 0.25 -9.62 1.77
CA PHE A 97 0.96 -9.68 0.48
C PHE A 97 1.16 -8.29 -0.14
N ALA A 98 0.19 -7.38 -0.01
CA ALA A 98 0.35 -5.99 -0.47
C ALA A 98 1.49 -5.29 0.28
N PHE A 99 1.60 -5.46 1.60
CA PHE A 99 2.72 -4.91 2.37
C PHE A 99 4.06 -5.53 1.98
N MET A 100 4.12 -6.85 1.77
CA MET A 100 5.33 -7.51 1.25
C MET A 100 5.72 -6.96 -0.14
N GLY A 101 4.73 -6.67 -0.98
CA GLY A 101 4.92 -5.99 -2.27
C GLY A 101 5.50 -4.59 -2.10
N ILE A 102 4.97 -3.77 -1.18
CA ILE A 102 5.46 -2.42 -0.89
C ILE A 102 6.90 -2.45 -0.38
N VAL A 103 7.23 -3.35 0.55
CA VAL A 103 8.60 -3.55 1.04
C VAL A 103 9.54 -3.90 -0.10
N THR A 104 9.14 -4.86 -0.93
CA THR A 104 9.94 -5.30 -2.09
C THR A 104 10.15 -4.17 -3.09
N LEU A 105 9.10 -3.41 -3.41
CA LEU A 105 9.17 -2.26 -4.31
C LEU A 105 10.14 -1.21 -3.75
N THR A 106 9.99 -0.86 -2.48
CA THR A 106 10.77 0.19 -1.82
C THR A 106 12.25 -0.17 -1.75
N LEU A 107 12.58 -1.38 -1.30
CA LEU A 107 13.97 -1.85 -1.23
C LEU A 107 14.64 -1.84 -2.61
N ARG A 108 13.95 -2.35 -3.63
CA ARG A 108 14.47 -2.37 -5.00
C ARG A 108 14.70 -0.97 -5.53
N MET A 109 13.78 -0.03 -5.29
CA MET A 109 13.96 1.36 -5.68
C MET A 109 15.13 2.03 -4.96
N MET A 110 15.27 1.81 -3.66
CA MET A 110 16.40 2.35 -2.89
C MET A 110 17.74 1.84 -3.44
N SER A 111 17.84 0.55 -3.76
CA SER A 111 19.03 -0.03 -4.40
C SER A 111 19.29 0.56 -5.78
N ASP A 112 18.26 0.68 -6.63
CA ASP A 112 18.37 1.23 -7.98
C ASP A 112 18.82 2.71 -7.94
N ILE A 113 18.22 3.52 -7.04
CA ILE A 113 18.57 4.94 -6.86
C ILE A 113 20.02 5.10 -6.38
N ALA A 114 20.44 4.28 -5.41
CA ALA A 114 21.81 4.31 -4.88
C ALA A 114 22.82 3.95 -5.98
N ALA A 115 22.56 2.86 -6.73
CA ALA A 115 23.42 2.45 -7.84
C ALA A 115 23.52 3.54 -8.92
N ASP A 116 22.39 4.13 -9.31
CA ASP A 116 22.34 5.24 -10.27
C ASP A 116 23.11 6.47 -9.75
N ALA A 117 23.06 6.75 -8.44
CA ALA A 117 23.81 7.85 -7.82
C ALA A 117 25.32 7.59 -7.82
N PHE A 118 25.76 6.38 -7.46
CA PHE A 118 27.17 6.00 -7.50
C PHE A 118 27.73 6.04 -8.92
N ALA A 119 26.99 5.51 -9.90
CA ALA A 119 27.38 5.54 -11.30
C ALA A 119 27.57 6.97 -11.84
N ARG A 120 26.77 7.93 -11.35
CA ARG A 120 26.95 9.36 -11.67
C ARG A 120 28.19 9.94 -11.00
N VAL A 121 28.40 9.65 -9.72
CA VAL A 121 29.59 10.14 -8.98
C VAL A 121 30.89 9.67 -9.62
N GLN A 122 30.95 8.43 -10.07
CA GLN A 122 32.14 7.87 -10.74
C GLN A 122 32.50 8.54 -12.07
N ARG A 123 31.55 9.27 -12.68
CA ARG A 123 31.75 9.97 -13.96
C ARG A 123 32.08 11.44 -13.78
N PHE A 124 32.22 11.93 -12.55
CA PHE A 124 32.64 13.30 -12.30
C PHE A 124 34.13 13.49 -12.60
N SER A 125 34.53 14.75 -12.79
CA SER A 125 35.89 15.11 -13.15
C SER A 125 36.87 14.79 -12.03
N SER A 126 38.15 14.61 -12.38
CA SER A 126 39.24 14.49 -11.40
C SER A 126 39.29 15.69 -10.46
N ASP A 127 39.00 16.90 -10.96
CA ASP A 127 38.89 18.12 -10.15
C ASP A 127 37.76 18.02 -9.11
N TRP A 128 36.59 17.50 -9.48
CA TRP A 128 35.52 17.25 -8.50
C TRP A 128 35.98 16.24 -7.44
N HIS A 129 36.63 15.16 -7.86
CA HIS A 129 37.16 14.16 -6.92
C HIS A 129 38.27 14.71 -6.00
N ALA A 130 39.03 15.70 -6.45
CA ALA A 130 40.05 16.37 -5.64
C ALA A 130 39.44 17.31 -4.58
N ASN A 131 38.29 17.91 -4.88
CA ASN A 131 37.64 18.90 -4.01
C ASN A 131 36.47 18.35 -3.17
N ALA A 132 35.94 17.17 -3.51
CA ALA A 132 34.82 16.56 -2.80
C ALA A 132 35.28 15.54 -1.75
N PHE A 133 34.83 15.70 -0.50
CA PHE A 133 35.10 14.71 0.54
C PHE A 133 34.23 13.46 0.37
N ALA A 134 34.86 12.33 0.02
CA ALA A 134 34.19 11.06 -0.28
C ALA A 134 33.17 10.63 0.79
N GLY A 135 33.55 10.72 2.07
CA GLY A 135 32.66 10.34 3.18
C GLY A 135 31.37 11.17 3.27
N SER A 136 31.44 12.46 2.92
CA SER A 136 30.26 13.34 2.91
C SER A 136 29.33 13.02 1.75
N THR A 137 29.88 12.63 0.60
CA THR A 137 29.12 12.21 -0.57
C THR A 137 28.40 10.89 -0.30
N VAL A 138 29.11 9.89 0.25
CA VAL A 138 28.51 8.60 0.62
C VAL A 138 27.40 8.81 1.64
N ARG A 139 27.61 9.65 2.67
CA ARG A 139 26.57 9.95 3.66
C ARG A 139 25.33 10.60 3.04
N LYS A 140 25.49 11.48 2.05
CA LYS A 140 24.35 12.07 1.31
C LYS A 140 23.59 11.00 0.53
N ILE A 141 24.30 10.14 -0.21
CA ILE A 141 23.67 9.06 -1.00
C ILE A 141 22.93 8.06 -0.10
N SER A 142 23.55 7.61 1.00
CA SER A 142 22.97 6.58 1.86
C SER A 142 21.80 7.07 2.72
N ARG A 143 21.67 8.38 2.96
CA ARG A 143 20.60 8.93 3.79
C ARG A 143 19.43 9.50 2.99
N GLY A 144 19.64 9.82 1.70
CA GLY A 144 18.71 10.62 0.91
C GLY A 144 18.84 12.10 1.27
#